data_AF-A0A931ZSV8-F1
#
_entry.id   AF-A0A931ZSV8-F1
#
_cell.length_a   1.000
_cell.length_b   1.000
_cell.length_c   1.000
_cell.angle_alpha   90.00
_cell.angle_beta   90.00
_cell.angle_gamma   90.00
#
_symmetry.space_group_name_H-M   'P 1'
#
loop_
_entity.id
_entity.type
_entity.pdbx_description
1 polymer ?
#
loop_
_entity_poly.entity_id
_entity_poly.type
_entity_poly.pdbx_seq_one_letter_code
_entity_poly.pdbx_strand_id
1 'polypeptide(L)'
;MKELKILYLFIFILGAILIIPTHIFPQPYFMPFRFPHYLEMMGSFSGVSWPVTFEIYHLTLLVIGIIGVINILGLIFPNMRTLAKLSSLIGLFLFSLMVLFFFFVFINVNISTAIIYGFYSIVLLIADILTFKALIKRRKAA
;
A
#
# COMPACT_ATOMS: atom_id res chain seq x y z
N MET A 1 20.87 -3.59 2.37
CA MET A 1 19.98 -3.14 3.47
C MET A 1 19.77 -1.64 3.48
N LYS A 2 20.82 -0.85 3.19
CA LYS A 2 20.68 0.61 3.05
C LYS A 2 19.69 0.98 1.96
N GLU A 3 19.71 0.23 0.86
CA GLU A 3 18.83 0.36 -0.31
C GLU A 3 17.35 0.15 0.07
N LEU A 4 17.04 -0.88 0.87
CA LEU A 4 15.67 -1.11 1.34
C LEU A 4 15.16 0.00 2.26
N LYS A 5 16.01 0.51 3.16
CA LYS A 5 15.64 1.64 4.03
C LYS A 5 15.33 2.90 3.20
N ILE A 6 16.14 3.16 2.18
CA ILE A 6 15.91 4.26 1.23
C ILE A 6 14.60 4.04 0.46
N LEU A 7 14.33 2.81 0.01
CA LEU A 7 13.07 2.48 -0.68
C LEU A 7 11.84 2.73 0.21
N TYR A 8 11.88 2.35 1.49
CA TYR A 8 10.80 2.64 2.43
C TYR A 8 10.62 4.13 2.68
N LEU A 9 11.71 4.90 2.76
CA LEU A 9 11.62 6.37 2.85
C LEU A 9 10.99 6.96 1.59
N PHE A 10 11.39 6.49 0.40
CA PHE A 10 10.80 6.90 -0.86
C PHE A 10 9.30 6.59 -0.91
N ILE A 11 8.88 5.38 -0.52
CA ILE A 11 7.48 4.97 -0.43
C ILE A 11 6.70 5.91 0.50
N PHE A 12 7.26 6.22 1.67
CA PHE A 12 6.63 7.12 2.63
C PHE A 12 6.42 8.53 2.05
N ILE A 13 7.46 9.09 1.42
CA ILE A 13 7.38 10.41 0.77
C ILE A 13 6.36 10.38 -0.37
N LEU A 14 6.40 9.34 -1.21
CA LEU A 14 5.46 9.20 -2.32
C LEU A 14 4.02 9.11 -1.82
N GLY A 15 3.75 8.28 -0.81
CA GLY A 15 2.43 8.19 -0.18
C GLY A 15 1.96 9.52 0.41
N ALA A 16 2.85 10.26 1.06
CA ALA A 16 2.55 11.60 1.57
C ALA A 16 2.16 12.58 0.44
N ILE A 17 2.88 12.57 -0.68
CA ILE A 17 2.58 13.40 -1.85
C ILE A 17 1.25 13.00 -2.50
N LEU A 18 0.89 11.72 -2.50
CA LEU A 18 -0.40 11.26 -3.05
C LEU A 18 -1.58 11.68 -2.17
N ILE A 19 -1.43 11.66 -0.84
CA ILE A 19 -2.55 11.82 0.09
C ILE A 19 -2.67 13.28 0.56
N ILE A 20 -1.60 13.92 1.04
CA ILE A 20 -1.65 15.22 1.72
C ILE A 20 -2.28 16.32 0.86
N PRO A 21 -1.91 16.51 -0.44
CA PRO A 21 -2.51 17.55 -1.26
C PRO A 21 -4.04 17.43 -1.38
N THR A 22 -4.57 16.21 -1.35
CA THR A 22 -6.01 15.96 -1.44
C THR A 22 -6.78 16.40 -0.19
N HIS A 23 -6.12 16.58 0.95
CA HIS A 23 -6.72 17.10 2.17
C HIS A 23 -6.55 18.62 2.31
N ILE A 24 -5.57 19.22 1.64
CA ILE A 24 -5.28 20.66 1.71
C ILE A 24 -6.10 21.44 0.68
N PHE A 25 -6.14 20.97 -0.56
CA PHE A 25 -6.75 21.71 -1.68
C PHE A 25 -8.11 21.12 -2.03
N PRO A 26 -9.25 21.84 -1.95
CA PRO A 26 -10.57 21.30 -2.27
C PRO A 26 -10.71 20.90 -3.74
N GLN A 27 -11.81 20.24 -4.10
CA GLN A 27 -12.14 19.97 -5.50
C GLN A 27 -12.22 21.29 -6.31
N PRO A 28 -11.82 21.32 -7.59
CA PRO A 28 -11.48 20.18 -8.46
C PRO A 28 -9.99 19.79 -8.46
N TYR A 29 -9.16 20.36 -7.58
CA TYR A 29 -7.72 20.08 -7.57
C TYR A 29 -7.43 18.63 -7.14
N PHE A 30 -6.40 18.05 -7.77
CA PHE A 30 -5.89 16.70 -7.48
C PHE A 30 -6.95 15.60 -7.56
N MET A 31 -8.00 15.77 -8.37
CA MET A 31 -9.06 14.77 -8.55
C MET A 31 -8.53 13.36 -8.83
N PRO A 32 -7.52 13.12 -9.69
CA PRO A 32 -6.95 11.78 -9.92
C PRO A 32 -6.32 11.12 -8.67
N PHE A 33 -6.02 11.89 -7.63
CA PHE A 33 -5.46 11.40 -6.37
C PHE A 33 -6.54 11.22 -5.28
N ARG A 34 -7.78 11.65 -5.53
CA ARG A 34 -8.87 11.57 -4.54
C ARG A 34 -9.55 10.20 -4.57
N PHE A 35 -8.82 9.15 -4.22
CA PHE A 35 -9.38 7.79 -4.20
C PHE A 35 -10.69 7.64 -3.41
N PRO A 36 -10.85 8.24 -2.21
CA PRO A 36 -12.13 8.19 -1.50
C PRO A 36 -13.32 8.71 -2.30
N HIS A 37 -13.15 9.77 -3.07
CA HIS A 37 -14.24 10.32 -3.87
C HIS A 37 -14.78 9.31 -4.89
N TYR A 38 -13.90 8.53 -5.53
CA TYR A 38 -14.30 7.53 -6.51
C TYR A 38 -14.77 6.22 -5.89
N LEU A 39 -14.40 5.93 -4.64
CA LEU A 39 -14.96 4.80 -3.92
C LEU A 39 -16.46 4.97 -3.64
N GLU A 40 -16.96 6.20 -3.53
CA GLU A 40 -18.42 6.46 -3.45
C GLU A 40 -19.13 5.93 -4.69
N MET A 41 -18.48 6.07 -5.85
CA MET A 41 -18.99 5.59 -7.14
C MET A 41 -18.90 4.07 -7.29
N MET A 42 -18.14 3.36 -6.44
CA MET A 42 -18.03 1.89 -6.50
C MET A 42 -19.32 1.17 -6.15
N GLY A 43 -20.28 1.82 -5.48
CA GLY A 43 -21.52 1.17 -5.07
C GLY A 43 -22.34 0.67 -6.26
N SER A 44 -22.35 1.40 -7.38
CA SER A 44 -23.03 0.97 -8.61
C SER A 44 -22.33 -0.21 -9.31
N PHE A 45 -21.05 -0.46 -9.02
CA PHE A 45 -20.26 -1.51 -9.66
C PHE A 45 -20.14 -2.78 -8.82
N SER A 46 -20.00 -2.62 -7.50
CA SER A 46 -19.76 -3.73 -6.57
C SER A 46 -21.00 -4.15 -5.79
N GLY A 47 -22.07 -3.35 -5.81
CA GLY A 47 -23.25 -3.54 -4.97
C GLY A 47 -22.98 -3.29 -3.48
N VAL A 48 -21.79 -2.82 -3.12
CA VAL A 48 -21.39 -2.52 -1.73
C VAL A 48 -21.64 -1.04 -1.45
N SER A 49 -22.28 -0.74 -0.32
CA SER A 49 -22.56 0.65 0.05
C SER A 49 -21.28 1.46 0.31
N TRP A 50 -21.34 2.75 0.02
CA TRP A 50 -20.23 3.69 0.22
C TRP A 50 -19.62 3.65 1.64
N PRO A 51 -20.40 3.68 2.74
CA PRO A 51 -19.83 3.62 4.08
C PRO A 51 -18.95 2.39 4.30
N VAL A 52 -19.36 1.23 3.76
CA VAL A 52 -18.62 -0.02 3.89
C VAL A 52 -17.34 0.01 3.07
N THR A 53 -17.37 0.49 1.82
CA THR A 53 -16.15 0.59 1.00
C THR A 53 -15.16 1.60 1.59
N PHE A 54 -15.65 2.68 2.21
CA PHE A 54 -14.84 3.66 2.91
C PHE A 54 -14.18 3.10 4.18
N GLU A 55 -14.91 2.30 4.96
CA GLU A 55 -14.36 1.60 6.13
C GLU A 55 -13.26 0.60 5.72
N ILE A 56 -13.53 -0.21 4.69
CA ILE A 56 -12.55 -1.16 4.15
C ILE A 56 -11.28 -0.42 3.70
N TYR A 57 -11.43 0.73 3.05
CA TYR A 57 -10.29 1.57 2.66
C TYR A 57 -9.46 2.03 3.86
N HIS A 58 -10.08 2.54 4.93
CA HIS A 58 -9.36 2.99 6.12
C HIS A 58 -8.63 1.84 6.83
N LEU A 59 -9.31 0.70 6.99
CA LEU A 59 -8.71 -0.50 7.56
C LEU A 59 -7.52 -0.98 6.71
N THR A 60 -7.65 -0.95 5.40
CA THR A 60 -6.58 -1.32 4.48
C THR A 60 -5.37 -0.40 4.65
N LEU A 61 -5.57 0.93 4.68
CA LEU A 61 -4.48 1.88 4.92
C LEU A 61 -3.79 1.65 6.26
N LEU A 62 -4.55 1.41 7.33
CA LEU A 62 -4.01 1.15 8.65
C LEU A 62 -3.14 -0.12 8.65
N VAL A 63 -3.63 -1.21 8.04
CA VAL A 63 -2.89 -2.47 7.94
C VAL A 63 -1.61 -2.28 7.13
N ILE A 64 -1.64 -1.55 6.01
CA ILE A 64 -0.44 -1.23 5.23
C ILE A 64 0.58 -0.47 6.07
N GLY A 65 0.13 0.52 6.85
CA GLY A 65 0.98 1.29 7.76
C GLY A 65 1.65 0.39 8.80
N ILE A 66 0.89 -0.49 9.43
CA ILE A 66 1.40 -1.46 10.42
C ILE A 66 2.44 -2.38 9.78
N ILE A 67 2.15 -2.95 8.59
CA ILE A 67 3.07 -3.82 7.86
C ILE A 67 4.39 -3.09 7.56
N GLY A 68 4.29 -1.85 7.07
CA GLY A 68 5.46 -1.01 6.77
C GLY A 68 6.34 -0.78 8.00
N VAL A 69 5.73 -0.42 9.14
CA VAL A 69 6.45 -0.20 10.40
C VAL A 69 7.12 -1.48 10.89
N ILE A 70 6.40 -2.61 10.94
CA ILE A 70 6.95 -3.89 11.40
C ILE A 70 8.12 -4.32 10.49
N ASN A 71 8.00 -4.16 9.18
CA ASN A 71 9.05 -4.50 8.23
C ASN A 71 10.31 -3.65 8.45
N ILE A 72 10.17 -2.33 8.61
CA ILE A 72 11.30 -1.43 8.93
C ILE A 72 11.94 -1.82 10.26
N LEU A 73 11.14 -2.08 11.30
CA LEU A 73 11.64 -2.52 12.61
C LEU A 73 12.42 -3.83 12.50
N GLY A 74 11.95 -4.82 11.74
CA GLY A 74 12.67 -6.07 11.53
C GLY A 74 13.96 -5.94 10.70
N LEU A 75 14.05 -4.91 9.86
CA LEU A 75 15.30 -4.57 9.13
C LEU A 75 16.33 -3.89 10.05
N ILE A 76 15.89 -3.16 11.08
CA ILE A 76 16.76 -2.46 12.03
C ILE A 76 17.15 -3.39 13.19
N PHE A 77 16.17 -4.03 13.82
CA PHE A 77 16.33 -4.77 15.07
C PHE A 77 16.30 -6.29 14.83
N PRO A 78 17.37 -7.03 15.19
CA PRO A 78 17.43 -8.48 14.96
C PRO A 78 16.33 -9.31 15.65
N ASN A 79 15.88 -8.89 16.83
CA ASN A 79 14.82 -9.54 17.61
C ASN A 79 13.45 -9.52 16.90
N MET A 80 13.17 -8.50 16.08
CA MET A 80 11.90 -8.33 15.36
C MET A 80 11.84 -9.09 14.03
N ARG A 81 12.90 -9.80 13.64
CA ARG A 81 13.01 -10.41 12.31
C ARG A 81 11.94 -11.47 12.03
N THR A 82 11.56 -12.28 13.02
CA THR A 82 10.53 -13.32 12.82
C THR A 82 9.18 -12.68 12.56
N LEU A 83 8.84 -11.65 13.34
CA LEU A 83 7.61 -10.88 13.14
C LEU A 83 7.60 -10.17 11.78
N ALA A 84 8.72 -9.58 11.38
CA ALA A 84 8.83 -8.93 10.07
C ALA A 84 8.77 -9.90 8.88
N LYS A 85 9.21 -11.16 9.03
CA LYS A 85 8.99 -12.18 7.99
C LYS A 85 7.51 -12.50 7.82
N LEU A 86 6.78 -12.66 8.93
CA LEU A 86 5.34 -12.90 8.90
C LEU A 86 4.60 -11.69 8.32
N SER A 87 4.94 -10.48 8.80
CA SER A 87 4.40 -9.22 8.30
C SER A 87 4.62 -9.06 6.80
N SER A 88 5.83 -9.36 6.32
CA SER A 88 6.15 -9.29 4.90
C SER A 88 5.47 -10.40 4.10
N LEU A 89 5.21 -11.58 4.67
CA LEU A 89 4.40 -12.59 3.98
C LEU A 89 2.93 -12.14 3.83
N ILE A 90 2.38 -11.53 4.88
CA ILE A 90 1.02 -10.96 4.86
C ILE A 90 0.95 -9.80 3.86
N GLY A 91 1.95 -8.92 3.85
CA GLY A 91 2.05 -7.81 2.91
C GLY A 91 2.09 -8.29 1.47
N LEU A 92 2.84 -9.35 1.15
CA LEU A 92 2.87 -9.91 -0.21
C LEU A 92 1.47 -10.28 -0.70
N PHE A 93 0.69 -10.94 0.14
CA PHE A 93 -0.69 -11.30 -0.18
C PHE A 93 -1.56 -10.04 -0.34
N LEU A 94 -1.52 -9.13 0.63
CA LEU A 94 -2.34 -7.91 0.63
C LEU A 94 -2.03 -7.01 -0.57
N PHE A 95 -0.76 -6.69 -0.81
CA PHE A 95 -0.35 -5.82 -1.91
C PHE A 95 -0.66 -6.45 -3.27
N SER A 96 -0.58 -7.79 -3.40
CA SER A 96 -1.02 -8.48 -4.61
C SER A 96 -2.52 -8.30 -4.86
N LEU A 97 -3.35 -8.46 -3.82
CA LEU A 97 -4.79 -8.20 -3.92
C LEU A 97 -5.08 -6.74 -4.28
N MET A 98 -4.35 -5.78 -3.73
CA MET A 98 -4.50 -4.37 -4.09
C MET A 98 -4.18 -4.12 -5.56
N VAL A 99 -3.07 -4.66 -6.07
CA VAL A 99 -2.72 -4.57 -7.49
C VAL A 99 -3.84 -5.12 -8.36
N LEU A 100 -4.36 -6.30 -8.02
CA LEU A 100 -5.48 -6.90 -8.76
C LEU A 100 -6.73 -6.02 -8.68
N PHE A 101 -7.07 -5.54 -7.50
CA PHE A 101 -8.21 -4.65 -7.30
C PHE A 101 -8.12 -3.41 -8.19
N PHE A 102 -6.98 -2.72 -8.20
CA PHE A 102 -6.82 -1.50 -8.98
C PHE A 102 -6.91 -1.74 -10.49
N PHE A 103 -6.21 -2.76 -11.00
CA PHE A 103 -6.12 -2.98 -12.44
C PHE A 103 -7.28 -3.78 -13.05
N PHE A 104 -8.01 -4.57 -12.28
CA PHE A 104 -9.11 -5.40 -12.81
C PHE A 104 -10.50 -4.91 -12.40
N VAL A 105 -10.63 -4.32 -11.21
CA VAL A 105 -11.94 -3.88 -10.70
C VAL A 105 -12.07 -2.36 -10.85
N PHE A 106 -11.17 -1.63 -10.19
CA PHE A 106 -11.29 -0.18 -10.03
C PHE A 106 -11.01 0.62 -11.31
N ILE A 107 -10.29 0.03 -12.27
CA ILE A 107 -10.04 0.66 -13.59
C ILE A 107 -11.33 1.05 -14.32
N ASN A 108 -12.42 0.32 -14.09
CA ASN A 108 -13.74 0.59 -14.67
C ASN A 108 -14.45 1.79 -14.02
N VAL A 109 -14.01 2.20 -12.83
CA VAL A 109 -14.54 3.37 -12.11
C VAL A 109 -13.77 4.63 -12.49
N ASN A 110 -12.43 4.57 -12.40
CA ASN A 110 -11.58 5.69 -12.78
C ASN A 110 -10.18 5.23 -13.19
N ILE A 111 -9.90 5.27 -14.49
CA ILE A 111 -8.63 4.79 -15.06
C ILE A 111 -7.40 5.52 -14.48
N SER A 112 -7.46 6.85 -14.35
CA SER A 112 -6.33 7.65 -13.87
C SER A 112 -5.96 7.31 -12.43
N THR A 113 -6.95 7.23 -11.56
CA THR A 113 -6.77 6.86 -10.15
C THR A 113 -6.33 5.40 -10.01
N ALA A 114 -6.91 4.50 -10.79
CA ALA A 114 -6.52 3.09 -10.84
C ALA A 114 -5.03 2.92 -11.20
N ILE A 115 -4.55 3.65 -12.20
CA ILE A 115 -3.15 3.63 -12.62
C ILE A 115 -2.24 4.13 -11.49
N ILE A 116 -2.55 5.29 -10.90
CA ILE A 116 -1.73 5.91 -9.84
C ILE A 116 -1.57 4.97 -8.64
N TYR A 117 -2.69 4.49 -8.10
CA TYR A 117 -2.68 3.64 -6.91
C TYR A 117 -2.29 2.18 -7.21
N GLY A 118 -2.55 1.69 -8.43
CA GLY A 118 -2.07 0.40 -8.91
C GLY A 118 -0.55 0.36 -8.99
N PHE A 119 0.08 1.38 -9.57
CA PHE A 119 1.55 1.49 -9.57
C PHE A 119 2.13 1.67 -8.18
N TYR A 120 1.50 2.48 -7.33
CA TYR A 120 1.92 2.61 -5.93
C TYR A 120 1.87 1.25 -5.19
N SER A 121 0.82 0.46 -5.43
CA SER A 121 0.67 -0.88 -4.88
C SER A 121 1.74 -1.85 -5.41
N ILE A 122 2.15 -1.72 -6.67
CA ILE A 122 3.28 -2.48 -7.24
C ILE A 122 4.58 -2.12 -6.52
N VAL A 123 4.84 -0.83 -6.26
CA VAL A 123 6.05 -0.41 -5.54
C VAL A 123 6.07 -0.98 -4.12
N LEU A 124 4.94 -0.97 -3.42
CA LEU A 124 4.79 -1.62 -2.11
C LEU A 124 5.07 -3.13 -2.19
N LEU A 125 4.49 -3.82 -3.18
CA LEU A 125 4.70 -5.24 -3.40
C LEU A 125 6.17 -5.57 -3.65
N ILE A 126 6.86 -4.80 -4.50
CA ILE A 126 8.30 -4.98 -4.77
C ILE A 126 9.11 -4.78 -3.49
N ALA A 127 8.84 -3.72 -2.73
CA ALA A 127 9.54 -3.46 -1.47
C ALA A 127 9.36 -4.61 -0.48
N ASP A 128 8.18 -5.22 -0.46
CA ASP A 128 7.88 -6.33 0.42
C ASP A 128 8.54 -7.65 -0.04
N ILE A 129 8.56 -7.95 -1.34
CA ILE A 129 9.33 -9.06 -1.92
C ILE A 129 10.81 -8.95 -1.54
N LEU A 130 11.38 -7.74 -1.68
CA LEU A 130 12.78 -7.50 -1.35
C LEU A 130 13.03 -7.66 0.16
N THR A 131 12.10 -7.21 0.99
CA THR A 131 12.19 -7.33 2.46
C THR A 131 12.17 -8.78 2.87
N PHE A 132 11.21 -9.56 2.37
CA PHE A 132 11.12 -10.99 2.62
C PHE A 132 12.40 -11.73 2.21
N LYS A 133 12.90 -11.48 0.99
CA LYS A 133 14.16 -12.06 0.48
C LYS A 133 15.35 -11.72 1.38
N ALA A 134 15.46 -10.46 1.80
CA ALA A 134 16.56 -10.01 2.68
C ALA A 134 16.50 -10.69 4.06
N LEU A 135 15.31 -10.85 4.63
CA LEU A 135 15.10 -11.49 5.94
C LEU A 135 15.33 -13.00 5.91
N ILE A 136 15.07 -13.69 4.80
CA ILE A 136 15.37 -15.12 4.63
C ILE A 136 16.87 -15.36 4.44
N LYS A 137 17.52 -14.60 3.54
CA LYS A 137 18.94 -14.82 3.18
C LYS A 137 19.85 -14.74 4.42
N ARG A 138 19.56 -13.85 5.36
CA ARG A 138 20.34 -13.69 6.61
C ARG A 138 20.25 -14.87 7.58
N ARG A 139 19.24 -15.74 7.50
CA ARG A 139 19.19 -16.96 8.32
C ARG A 139 20.23 -18.00 7.87
N LYS A 140 20.69 -17.94 6.63
CA LYS A 140 21.68 -18.89 6.09
C LYS A 140 23.14 -18.49 6.38
N ALA A 141 23.37 -17.28 6.88
CA ALA A 141 24.71 -16.71 7.10
C ALA A 141 25.07 -16.53 8.59
N ALA A 142 24.19 -16.99 9.49
CA ALA A 142 24.38 -17.05 10.93
C ALA A 142 24.20 -18.51 11.36
#